data_AF-A0A2N6C8T6-F1
#
_entry.id   AF-A0A2N6C8T6-F1
#
_cell.length_a   1.000
_cell.length_b   1.000
_cell.length_c   1.000
_cell.angle_alpha   90.00
_cell.angle_beta   90.00
_cell.angle_gamma   90.00
#
_symmetry.space_group_name_H-M   'P 1'
#
loop_
_entity.id
_entity.type
_entity.pdbx_description
1 polymer ?
#
loop_
_entity_poly.entity_id
_entity_poly.type
_entity_poly.pdbx_seq_one_letter_code
_entity_poly.pdbx_strand_id
1 'polypeptide(L)' 'MSEAIRISQEETRQKVLGGQALLVCAYADDAKFARYQLEGAISLSALQALLGELSKDQDIIFYCN' A
#
# COMPACT_ATOMS: atom_id res chain seq x y z
N MET A 1 3.13 -9.76 18.40
CA MET A 1 3.16 -9.00 17.14
C MET A 1 2.17 -9.69 16.22
N SER A 2 1.03 -9.05 15.94
CA SER A 2 0.00 -9.65 15.08
C SER A 2 0.54 -9.74 13.66
N GLU A 3 0.41 -10.91 13.04
CA GLU A 3 0.77 -11.12 11.65
C GLU A 3 -0.09 -10.25 10.73
N ALA A 4 0.49 -9.75 9.64
CA ALA A 4 -0.26 -9.01 8.64
C ALA A 4 -1.28 -9.93 7.95
N ILE A 5 -2.54 -9.49 7.88
CA ILE A 5 -3.61 -10.25 7.24
C ILE A 5 -3.39 -10.23 5.73
N ARG A 6 -3.35 -11.43 5.11
CA ARG A 6 -3.31 -11.55 3.66
C ARG A 6 -4.73 -11.50 3.11
N ILE A 7 -4.91 -10.72 2.05
CA ILE A 7 -6.16 -10.61 1.32
C ILE A 7 -5.93 -10.90 -0.17
N SER A 8 -6.99 -11.26 -0.88
CA SER A 8 -6.94 -11.50 -2.31
C SER A 8 -6.71 -10.20 -3.10
N GLN A 9 -6.19 -10.34 -4.32
CA GLN A 9 -6.01 -9.22 -5.25
C GLN A 9 -7.34 -8.53 -5.58
N GLU A 10 -8.43 -9.30 -5.68
CA GLU A 10 -9.77 -8.79 -5.94
C GLU A 10 -10.28 -7.91 -4.78
N GLU A 11 -10.19 -8.41 -3.55
CA GLU A 11 -10.51 -7.66 -2.32
C GLU A 11 -9.66 -6.38 -2.21
N THR A 12 -8.36 -6.48 -2.54
CA THR A 12 -7.45 -5.34 -2.56
C THR A 12 -7.94 -4.25 -3.51
N ARG A 13 -8.28 -4.64 -4.74
CA ARG A 13 -8.78 -3.70 -5.76
C ARG A 13 -10.09 -3.03 -5.32
N GLN A 14 -11.02 -3.77 -4.72
CA GLN A 14 -12.28 -3.21 -4.22
C GLN A 14 -12.03 -2.16 -3.12
N LYS A 15 -11.17 -2.48 -2.14
CA LYS A 15 -10.84 -1.57 -1.04
C LYS A 15 -10.13 -0.29 -1.50
N VAL A 16 -9.20 -0.42 -2.45
CA VAL A 16 -8.42 0.72 -2.97
C VAL A 16 -9.30 1.64 -3.82
N LEU A 17 -10.09 1.08 -4.74
CA LEU A 17 -11.02 1.87 -5.56
C LEU A 17 -12.16 2.49 -4.74
N GLY A 18 -12.56 1.84 -3.65
CA GLY A 18 -13.53 2.38 -2.70
C GLY A 18 -12.97 3.45 -1.77
N GLY A 19 -11.67 3.79 -1.84
CA GLY A 19 -11.01 4.76 -0.97
C GLY A 19 -10.88 4.29 0.49
N GLN A 20 -11.07 3.00 0.75
CA GLN A 20 -11.03 2.43 2.10
C GLN A 20 -9.60 2.09 2.52
N ALA A 21 -8.72 1.81 1.56
CA ALA A 21 -7.34 1.41 1.83
C ALA A 21 -6.34 2.06 0.88
N LEU A 22 -5.13 2.30 1.39
CA LEU A 22 -3.98 2.73 0.59
C LEU A 22 -3.21 1.51 0.09
N LEU A 23 -2.92 1.49 -1.22
CA LEU A 23 -2.07 0.47 -1.82
C LEU A 23 -0.61 0.92 -1.78
N VAL A 24 0.25 0.14 -1.13
CA VAL A 24 1.66 0.49 -0.93
C VAL A 24 2.56 -0.57 -1.53
N CYS A 25 3.46 -0.12 -2.38
CA CYS A 25 4.53 -0.97 -2.89
C CYS A 25 5.59 -1.14 -1.80
N ALA A 26 5.77 -2.38 -1.32
CA ALA A 26 6.67 -2.69 -0.21
C ALA A 26 8.15 -2.71 -0.60
N TYR A 27 8.50 -2.40 -1.85
CA TYR A 27 9.90 -2.26 -2.25
C TYR A 27 10.52 -1.02 -1.62
N ALA A 28 11.67 -1.22 -0.97
CA ALA A 28 12.47 -0.13 -0.43
C ALA A 28 13.13 0.74 -1.51
N ASP A 29 13.22 0.22 -2.74
CA ASP A 29 13.90 0.88 -3.84
C ASP A 29 12.89 1.57 -4.77
N ASP A 30 13.04 2.89 -4.92
CA ASP A 30 12.11 3.71 -5.72
C ASP A 30 12.22 3.40 -7.22
N ALA A 31 13.38 2.92 -7.70
CA ALA A 31 13.51 2.48 -9.09
C ALA A 31 12.74 1.18 -9.36
N LYS A 32 12.58 0.29 -8.35
CA LYS A 32 11.64 -0.84 -8.43
C LYS A 32 10.19 -0.35 -8.45
N PHE A 33 9.84 0.63 -7.62
CA PHE A 33 8.49 1.22 -7.66
C PHE A 33 8.16 1.78 -9.05
N ALA A 34 9.06 2.56 -9.65
CA ALA A 34 8.84 3.12 -10.99
C ALA A 34 8.59 2.07 -12.08
N ARG A 35 9.13 0.85 -11.92
CA ARG A 35 8.98 -0.26 -12.87
C ARG A 35 7.82 -1.19 -12.58
N TYR A 36 7.49 -1.41 -11.32
CA TYR A 36 6.55 -2.44 -10.87
C TYR A 36 5.31 -1.89 -10.17
N GLN A 37 5.14 -0.56 -10.12
CA GLN A 37 3.96 0.02 -9.50
C GLN A 37 2.68 -0.43 -10.19
N LEU A 38 1.72 -0.82 -9.36
CA LEU A 38 0.33 -0.97 -9.77
C LEU A 38 -0.34 0.40 -9.80
N GLU A 39 -1.34 0.56 -10.66
CA GLU A 39 -2.13 1.78 -10.74
C GLU A 39 -2.74 2.12 -9.37
N GLY A 40 -2.60 3.38 -8.94
CA GLY A 40 -3.09 3.84 -7.63
C GLY A 40 -2.21 3.48 -6.44
N ALA A 41 -1.07 2.79 -6.65
CA ALA A 41 -0.12 2.54 -5.58
C ALA A 41 0.75 3.75 -5.25
N ILE A 42 1.19 3.84 -4.00
CA ILE A 42 2.25 4.76 -3.56
C ILE A 42 3.51 3.99 -3.18
N SER A 43 4.67 4.65 -3.25
CA SER A 43 5.93 4.04 -2.82
C SER A 43 6.02 3.94 -1.30
N LEU A 44 6.85 3.04 -0.79
CA LEU A 44 7.13 2.95 0.64
C LEU A 44 7.68 4.27 1.22
N SER A 45 8.46 5.01 0.42
CA SER A 45 8.95 6.35 0.77
C SER A 45 7.82 7.37 0.92
N ALA A 46 6.85 7.34 0.01
CA ALA A 46 5.67 8.20 0.08
C ALA A 46 4.80 7.88 1.30
N LEU A 47 4.61 6.60 1.62
CA LEU A 47 3.91 6.21 2.86
C LEU A 47 4.63 6.79 4.09
N GLN A 48 5.95 6.65 4.17
CA GLN A 48 6.73 7.15 5.30
C GLN A 48 6.60 8.66 5.50
N ALA A 49 6.52 9.43 4.41
CA ALA A 49 6.27 10.87 4.48
C ALA A 49 4.87 11.19 5.04
N LEU A 50 3.87 10.36 4.73
CA LEU A 50 2.48 10.52 5.16
C LEU A 50 2.20 9.95 6.55
N LEU A 51 3.10 9.15 7.15
CA LEU A 51 2.87 8.49 8.45
C LEU A 51 2.50 9.46 9.58
N GLY A 52 2.97 10.71 9.53
CA GLY A 52 2.64 11.73 10.53
C GLY A 52 1.22 12.30 10.40
N GLU A 53 0.62 12.18 9.21
CA GLU A 53 -0.70 12.74 8.86
C GLU A 53 -1.79 11.66 8.76
N LEU A 54 -1.40 10.40 8.63
CA LEU A 54 -2.31 9.28 8.48
C LEU A 54 -3.03 8.95 9.78
N SER A 55 -4.36 8.76 9.67
CA SER A 55 -5.15 8.21 10.78
C SER A 55 -4.75 6.75 11.05
N LYS A 56 -4.83 6.34 12.33
CA LYS A 56 -4.58 4.94 12.73
C LYS A 56 -5.64 3.97 12.22
N ASP A 57 -6.80 4.49 11.82
CA ASP A 57 -7.90 3.73 11.21
C ASP A 57 -7.70 3.53 9.69
N GLN A 58 -6.68 4.14 9.09
CA GLN A 58 -6.41 3.96 7.67
C GLN A 58 -5.87 2.56 7.39
N ASP A 59 -6.63 1.76 6.64
CA ASP A 59 -6.15 0.48 6.13
C ASP A 59 -4.98 0.72 5.15
N ILE A 60 -3.89 -0.02 5.34
CA ILE A 60 -2.73 -0.01 4.45
C ILE A 60 -2.51 -1.43 3.94
N ILE A 61 -2.51 -1.58 2.61
CA ILE A 61 -2.30 -2.86 1.94
C ILE A 61 -0.92 -2.82 1.29
N PHE A 62 -0.03 -3.69 1.76
CA PHE A 62 1.30 -3.85 1.19
C PHE A 62 1.31 -4.95 0.11
N TYR A 63 1.96 -4.67 -1.01
CA TYR A 63 2.26 -5.68 -2.02
C TYR A 63 3.74 -5.67 -2.40
N CYS A 64 4.23 -6.85 -2.75
CA CYS A 64 5.54 -7.08 -3.35
C CYS A 64 5.40 -8.20 -4.39
N ASN A 65 6.22 -8.14 -5.44
CA ASN A 65 6.44 -9.24 -6.38
C ASN A 65 7.61 -10.11 -5.93
#